data_AF-F3YVZ6-F1
#
_entry.id   AF-F3YVZ6-F1
#
_cell.length_a   1.000
_cell.length_b   1.000
_cell.length_c   1.000
_cell.angle_alpha   90.00
_cell.angle_beta   90.00
_cell.angle_gamma   90.00
#
_symmetry.space_group_name_H-M   'P 1'
#
loop_
_entity.id
_entity.type
_entity.pdbx_description
1 polymer ?
#
loop_
_entity_poly.entity_id
_entity_poly.type
_entity_poly.pdbx_seq_one_letter_code
_entity_poly.pdbx_strand_id
1 'polypeptide(L)' 'MRTENELTSYRVHRWFDTKACKPVDFGIQAIFNGHWVNLAENGKALLFDLEYDACAKILELKERDAEKRQAREGRR' A
#
# COMPACT_ATOMS: atom_id res chain seq x y z
N MET A 1 15.80 1.64 -20.71
CA MET A 1 15.45 0.73 -19.60
C MET A 1 14.05 1.10 -19.14
N ARG A 2 13.04 0.23 -19.33
CA ARG A 2 11.72 0.44 -18.73
C ARG A 2 11.85 -0.04 -17.28
N THR A 3 12.04 0.87 -16.33
CA THR A 3 11.81 0.57 -14.92
C THR A 3 10.34 0.22 -14.80
N GLU A 4 10.05 -1.07 -14.67
CA GLU A 4 8.69 -1.52 -14.44
C GLU A 4 8.18 -0.84 -13.17
N ASN A 5 6.98 -0.27 -13.28
CA ASN A 5 6.24 0.40 -12.21
C ASN A 5 5.85 -0.65 -11.15
N GLU A 6 6.82 -1.18 -10.42
CA GLU A 6 6.61 -2.23 -9.42
C GLU A 6 6.56 -1.65 -8.01
N LEU A 7 5.57 -2.13 -7.26
CA LEU A 7 5.49 -1.96 -5.82
C LEU A 7 6.26 -3.11 -5.17
N THR A 8 7.24 -2.80 -4.32
CA THR A 8 8.16 -3.84 -3.78
C THR A 8 8.02 -4.06 -2.29
N SER A 9 7.48 -3.11 -1.54
CA SER A 9 7.34 -3.18 -0.09
C SER A 9 6.16 -2.34 0.36
N TYR A 10 5.58 -2.70 1.49
CA TYR A 10 4.40 -2.07 2.07
C TYR A 10 4.64 -1.78 3.55
N ARG A 11 4.09 -0.68 4.07
CA ARG A 11 4.07 -0.37 5.51
C ARG A 11 2.82 0.41 5.89
N VAL A 12 2.45 0.31 7.16
CA VAL A 12 1.45 1.20 7.76
C VAL A 12 2.11 2.55 8.07
N HIS A 13 1.38 3.63 7.86
CA HIS A 13 1.79 5.00 8.18
C HIS A 13 0.65 5.73 8.89
N ARG A 14 0.94 6.38 10.01
CA ARG A 14 -0.07 7.13 10.80
C ARG A 14 -0.33 8.50 10.20
N TRP A 15 -1.59 8.86 10.07
CA TRP A 15 -2.03 10.19 9.68
C TRP A 15 -2.35 11.04 10.90
N PHE A 16 -2.08 12.33 10.78
CA PHE A 16 -2.35 13.32 11.80
C PHE A 16 -3.28 14.38 11.24
N ASP A 17 -4.43 14.58 11.87
CA ASP A 17 -5.32 15.69 11.52
C ASP A 17 -4.81 16.95 12.19
N THR A 18 -4.35 17.86 11.36
CA THR A 18 -3.79 19.15 11.78
C THR A 18 -4.84 20.13 12.27
N LYS A 19 -6.12 19.97 11.89
CA LYS A 19 -7.21 20.82 12.37
C LYS A 19 -7.71 20.34 13.74
N ALA A 20 -7.84 19.04 13.92
CA ALA A 20 -8.26 18.44 15.19
C ALA A 20 -7.09 18.22 16.18
N CYS A 21 -5.85 18.38 15.73
CA CYS A 21 -4.62 18.14 16.48
C CYS A 21 -4.55 16.75 17.13
N LYS A 22 -4.97 15.71 16.42
CA LYS A 22 -4.94 14.33 16.92
C LYS A 22 -4.54 13.31 15.84
N PRO A 23 -3.99 12.15 16.22
CA PRO A 23 -3.92 10.99 15.33
C PRO A 23 -5.34 10.63 14.89
N VAL A 24 -5.51 10.33 13.60
CA VAL A 24 -6.84 9.97 13.06
C VAL A 24 -6.80 8.57 12.52
N ASP A 25 -6.14 8.39 11.38
CA ASP A 25 -6.23 7.15 10.62
C ASP A 25 -4.86 6.53 10.35
N PHE A 26 -4.89 5.25 10.00
CA PHE A 26 -3.79 4.48 9.48
C PHE A 26 -3.91 4.40 7.96
N GLY A 27 -2.89 4.87 7.25
CA GLY A 27 -2.78 4.68 5.80
C GLY A 27 -1.76 3.62 5.45
N ILE A 28 -1.70 3.26 4.17
CA ILE A 28 -0.69 2.33 3.64
C ILE A 28 0.24 3.09 2.72
N GLN A 29 1.54 2.86 2.88
CA GLN A 29 2.56 3.29 1.93
C GLN A 29 3.19 2.09 1.24
N ALA A 30 3.59 2.28 -0.01
CA ALA A 30 4.38 1.31 -0.75
C ALA A 30 5.63 1.94 -1.35
N ILE A 31 6.67 1.15 -1.60
CA ILE A 31 7.83 1.60 -2.36
C ILE A 31 7.49 1.56 -3.84
N PHE A 32 7.51 2.71 -4.49
CA PHE A 32 7.38 2.89 -5.93
C PHE A 32 8.61 3.62 -6.45
N ASN A 33 9.35 3.02 -7.39
CA ASN A 33 10.60 3.59 -7.92
C ASN A 33 11.60 4.04 -6.83
N GLY A 34 11.72 3.26 -5.75
CA GLY A 34 12.64 3.55 -4.65
C GLY A 34 12.12 4.56 -3.61
N HIS A 35 10.92 5.12 -3.80
CA HIS A 35 10.33 6.09 -2.89
C HIS A 35 9.07 5.56 -2.23
N TRP A 36 8.87 5.90 -0.95
CA TRP A 36 7.61 5.64 -0.27
C TRP A 36 6.52 6.56 -0.80
N VAL A 37 5.44 5.97 -1.33
CA VAL A 37 4.26 6.68 -1.81
C VAL A 37 3.02 6.20 -1.06
N ASN A 38 2.07 7.10 -0.81
CA ASN A 38 0.79 6.73 -0.20
C ASN A 38 -0.06 5.97 -1.23
N LEU A 39 -0.68 4.88 -0.79
CA LEU A 39 -1.62 4.13 -1.62
C LEU A 39 -3.00 4.79 -1.63
N ALA A 40 -3.64 4.70 -2.78
CA ALA A 40 -5.00 5.16 -3.02
C ALA A 40 -5.80 4.09 -3.74
N GLU A 41 -7.09 4.01 -3.43
CA GLU A 41 -8.06 3.19 -4.14
C GLU A 41 -9.12 4.11 -4.75
N ASN A 42 -9.36 3.97 -6.07
CA ASN A 42 -10.27 4.83 -6.82
C ASN A 42 -9.98 6.35 -6.66
N GLY A 43 -8.70 6.72 -6.61
CA GLY A 43 -8.25 8.10 -6.46
C GLY A 43 -8.39 8.68 -5.04
N LYS A 44 -8.80 7.87 -4.06
CA LYS A 44 -8.94 8.28 -2.66
C LYS A 44 -7.89 7.59 -1.81
N ALA A 45 -7.35 8.30 -0.82
CA ALA A 45 -6.41 7.73 0.13
C ALA A 45 -7.03 6.48 0.80
N LEU A 46 -6.25 5.41 0.88
CA LEU A 46 -6.66 4.18 1.53
C LEU A 46 -6.35 4.30 3.03
N LEU A 47 -7.39 4.51 3.84
CA LEU A 47 -7.31 4.81 5.27
C LEU A 47 -8.11 3.81 6.09
N PHE A 48 -7.68 3.59 7.33
CA PHE A 48 -8.25 2.64 8.28
C PHE A 48 -8.30 3.27 9.68
N ASP A 49 -9.36 2.99 10.43
CA ASP A 49 -9.49 3.46 11.82
C ASP A 49 -8.53 2.74 12.76
N LEU A 50 -8.19 1.48 12.47
CA LEU A 50 -7.33 0.63 13.29
C LEU A 50 -6.07 0.19 12.55
N GLU A 51 -4.95 0.13 13.27
CA GLU A 51 -3.67 -0.35 12.74
C GLU A 51 -3.75 -1.80 12.23
N TYR A 52 -4.54 -2.62 12.93
CA TYR A 52 -4.78 -4.03 12.58
C TYR A 52 -5.39 -4.17 11.19
N ASP A 53 -6.39 -3.34 10.84
CA ASP A 53 -7.06 -3.42 9.54
C ASP A 53 -6.13 -2.99 8.40
N ALA A 54 -5.29 -1.97 8.63
CA ALA A 54 -4.25 -1.58 7.69
C ALA A 54 -3.21 -2.70 7.47
N CYS A 55 -2.81 -3.40 8.54
CA CYS A 55 -1.93 -4.57 8.46
C CYS A 55 -2.58 -5.73 7.69
N ALA A 56 -3.85 -6.04 7.96
CA ALA A 56 -4.59 -7.06 7.24
C ALA A 56 -4.65 -6.74 5.75
N LYS A 57 -4.89 -5.48 5.38
CA LYS A 57 -4.89 -5.07 3.97
C LYS A 57 -3.52 -5.24 3.30
N ILE A 58 -2.41 -4.99 4.01
CA ILE A 58 -1.07 -5.23 3.47
C ILE A 58 -0.86 -6.72 3.13
N LEU A 59 -1.39 -7.64 3.94
CA LEU A 59 -1.32 -9.07 3.65
C LEU A 59 -2.06 -9.42 2.36
N GLU A 60 -3.30 -8.94 2.20
CA GLU A 60 -4.08 -9.11 0.96
C GLU A 60 -3.33 -8.56 -0.28
N LEU A 61 -2.69 -7.39 -0.14
CA LEU A 61 -1.93 -6.78 -1.23
C LEU A 61 -0.73 -7.65 -1.64
N LYS A 62 -0.03 -8.23 -0.67
CA LYS A 62 1.11 -9.13 -0.92
C LYS A 62 0.68 -10.44 -1.58
N GLU A 63 -0.44 -11.02 -1.15
CA GLU A 63 -1.00 -12.23 -1.75
C GLU A 63 -1.36 -12.00 -3.22
N ARG A 64 -2.08 -10.90 -3.50
CA ARG A 64 -2.43 -10.50 -4.87
C ARG A 64 -1.21 -10.26 -5.76
N ASP A 65 -0.13 -9.70 -5.21
CA ASP A 65 1.11 -9.49 -5.96
C ASP A 65 1.82 -10.82 -6.25
N ALA A 66 1.78 -11.78 -5.32
CA ALA A 66 2.29 -13.13 -5.53
C ALA A 66 1.52 -13.87 -6.64
N GLU A 67 0.18 -13.80 -6.63
CA GLU A 67 -0.67 -14.36 -7.69
C GLU A 67 -0.36 -13.76 -9.07
N LYS A 68 -0.18 -12.44 -9.14
CA LYS A 68 0.20 -11.75 -10.40
C LYS A 68 1.55 -12.19 -10.92
N ARG A 69 2.53 -12.45 -10.04
CA ARG A 69 3.86 -12.95 -10.43
C ARG A 69 3.76 -14.36 -11.00
N GLN A 70 3.07 -15.27 -10.31
CA GLN A 70 2.85 -16.64 -10.79
C GLN A 70 2.11 -16.68 -12.15
N ALA A 71 1.08 -15.86 -12.31
CA ALA A 71 0.34 -15.76 -13.57
C ALA A 71 1.18 -15.21 -14.75
N ARG A 72 2.22 -14.41 -14.48
CA ARG A 72 3.15 -13.93 -15.50
C ARG A 72 4.19 -14.99 -15.87
N GLU A 73 4.66 -15.77 -14.91
CA GLU A 73 5.65 -16.82 -15.10
C GLU A 73 5.08 -18.05 -15.82
N GLY A 74 3.85 -18.47 -15.50
CA GLY A 74 3.19 -19.61 -16.16
C GLY A 74 2.69 -19.35 -17.59
N ARG A 75 2.86 -18.12 -18.12
CA ARG A 75 2.54 -17.74 -19.51
C ARG A 75 3.79 -17.69 -20.42
N ARG A 76 4.97 -18.02 -19.89
CA ARG A 76 6.21 -18.19 -20.65
C ARG A 76 6.45 -19.67 -20.92
#